data_AF-A0A7G9YRH6-F1
#
_entry.id   AF-A0A7G9YRH6-F1
#
_cell.length_a   1.000
_cell.length_b   1.000
_cell.length_c   1.000
_cell.angle_alpha   90.00
_cell.angle_beta   90.00
_cell.angle_gamma   90.00
#
_symmetry.space_group_name_H-M   'P 1'
#
loop_
_entity.id
_entity.type
_entity.pdbx_description
1 polymer ?
#
loop_
_entity_poly.entity_id
_entity_poly.type
_entity_poly.pdbx_seq_one_letter_code
_entity_poly.pdbx_strand_id
1 'polypeptide(L)'
;MTGILELSVLVLAIIAAIILYKVLKTVKHMLVNTVVGIVLLVVANLALGLDIAYSWVVILICAIGGAVGAVLVIGCHYLGLAF
;
A
#
# COMPACT_ATOMS: atom_id res chain seq x y z
N MET A 1 44.04 7.75 14.79
CA MET A 1 43.34 6.98 13.75
C MET A 1 41.91 6.58 14.15
N THR A 2 41.25 7.29 15.09
CA THR A 2 39.90 6.95 15.60
C THR A 2 38.81 7.94 15.19
N GLY A 3 39.14 9.22 14.95
CA GLY A 3 38.14 10.25 14.61
C GLY A 3 37.39 10.03 13.28
N ILE A 4 38.00 9.36 12.30
CA ILE A 4 37.37 9.07 11.00
C ILE A 4 36.32 7.95 11.12
N LEU A 5 36.54 7.00 12.04
CA LEU A 5 35.63 5.88 12.30
C LEU A 5 34.35 6.37 13.01
N GLU A 6 34.52 7.23 14.02
CA GLU A 6 33.44 7.88 14.77
C GLU A 6 32.56 8.72 13.83
N LEU A 7 33.18 9.50 12.93
CA LEU A 7 32.44 10.31 11.95
C LEU A 7 31.67 9.42 10.95
N SER A 8 32.28 8.32 10.50
CA SER A 8 31.67 7.39 9.55
C SER A 8 30.48 6.64 10.15
N VAL A 9 30.59 6.18 11.40
CA VAL A 9 29.49 5.48 12.08
C VAL A 9 28.33 6.44 12.37
N LEU A 10 28.63 7.70 12.71
CA LEU A 10 27.62 8.73 12.94
C LEU A 10 26.83 9.04 11.66
N VAL A 11 27.52 9.20 10.53
CA VAL A 11 26.88 9.41 9.22
C VAL A 11 26.01 8.22 8.83
N LEU A 12 26.49 6.98 9.03
CA LEU A 12 25.73 5.77 8.74
C LEU A 12 24.47 5.67 9.61
N ALA A 13 24.57 6.02 10.91
CA ALA A 13 23.43 6.03 11.83
C ALA A 13 22.36 7.06 11.41
N ILE A 14 22.77 8.25 10.96
CA ILE A 14 21.85 9.28 10.44
C ILE A 14 21.13 8.78 9.19
N ILE A 15 21.86 8.16 8.26
CA ILE A 15 21.26 7.59 7.03
C ILE A 15 20.25 6.49 7.39
N ALA A 16 20.61 5.57 8.30
CA ALA A 16 19.72 4.52 8.76
C ALA A 16 18.45 5.09 9.42
N ALA A 17 18.58 6.12 10.25
CA ALA A 17 17.45 6.80 10.87
C ALA A 17 16.53 7.47 9.84
N ILE A 18 17.08 8.11 8.81
CA ILE A 18 16.30 8.72 7.72
C ILE A 18 15.54 7.65 6.93
N ILE A 19 16.19 6.55 6.57
CA ILE A 19 15.55 5.43 5.86
C ILE A 19 14.41 4.86 6.72
N LEU A 20 14.66 4.61 8.00
CA LEU A 20 13.65 4.07 8.92
C LEU A 20 12.47 5.03 9.07
N TYR A 21 12.73 6.34 9.20
CA TYR A 21 11.68 7.36 9.24
C TYR A 21 10.84 7.38 7.96
N LYS A 22 11.48 7.27 6.79
CA LYS A 22 10.80 7.20 5.49
C LYS A 22 9.94 5.94 5.38
N VAL A 23 10.46 4.78 5.79
CA VAL A 23 9.73 3.51 5.80
C VAL A 23 8.50 3.61 6.70
N LEU A 24 8.65 4.05 7.95
CA LEU A 24 7.53 4.23 8.87
C LEU A 24 6.48 5.22 8.35
N LYS A 25 6.90 6.28 7.64
CA LYS A 25 6.00 7.23 6.99
C LYS A 25 5.25 6.59 5.81
N THR A 26 5.94 5.76 5.02
CA THR A 26 5.35 4.97 3.93
C THR A 26 4.32 3.97 4.45
N VAL A 27 4.56 3.29 5.57
CA VAL A 27 3.60 2.31 6.13
C VAL A 27 2.29 2.98 6.50
N LYS A 28 2.33 4.18 7.11
CA LYS A 28 1.11 4.95 7.40
C LYS A 28 0.35 5.33 6.13
N HIS A 29 1.08 5.71 5.08
CA HIS A 29 0.48 6.01 3.78
C HIS A 29 -0.11 4.76 3.11
N MET A 30 0.54 3.62 3.25
CA MET A 30 0.05 2.33 2.75
C MET A 30 -1.27 1.94 3.43
N LEU A 31 -1.37 2.11 4.76
CA LEU A 31 -2.60 1.84 5.51
C LEU A 31 -3.77 2.71 5.03
N VAL A 32 -3.53 4.02 4.85
CA VAL A 32 -4.52 4.94 4.28
C VAL A 32 -4.91 4.52 2.86
N ASN A 33 -3.94 4.16 2.03
CA ASN A 33 -4.18 3.74 0.65
C ASN A 33 -5.01 2.44 0.59
N THR A 34 -4.76 1.48 1.50
CA THR A 34 -5.58 0.27 1.67
C THR A 34 -7.01 0.60 2.06
N VAL A 35 -7.20 1.47 3.07
CA VAL A 35 -8.52 1.88 3.54
C VAL A 35 -9.29 2.58 2.43
N VAL A 36 -8.64 3.52 1.72
CA VAL A 36 -9.25 4.21 0.57
C VAL A 36 -9.59 3.22 -0.55
N GLY A 37 -8.71 2.27 -0.86
CA GLY A 37 -8.96 1.23 -1.86
C GLY A 37 -10.15 0.35 -1.52
N ILE A 38 -10.23 -0.15 -0.27
CA ILE A 38 -11.35 -0.95 0.23
C ILE A 38 -12.64 -0.13 0.20
N VAL A 39 -12.63 1.11 0.69
CA VAL A 39 -13.80 2.00 0.68
C VAL A 39 -14.29 2.22 -0.75
N LEU A 40 -13.38 2.44 -1.70
CA LEU A 40 -13.73 2.60 -3.11
C LEU A 40 -14.33 1.33 -3.71
N LEU A 41 -13.80 0.15 -3.36
CA LEU A 41 -14.35 -1.15 -3.73
C LEU A 41 -15.77 -1.37 -3.19
N VAL A 42 -16.00 -1.05 -1.92
CA VAL A 42 -17.33 -1.13 -1.29
C VAL A 42 -18.32 -0.21 -1.99
N VAL A 43 -17.93 1.04 -2.24
CA VAL A 43 -18.78 2.00 -2.95
C VAL A 43 -19.06 1.56 -4.38
N ALA A 44 -18.07 1.01 -5.09
CA ALA A 44 -18.24 0.50 -6.45
C ALA A 44 -19.17 -0.72 -6.49
N ASN A 45 -19.00 -1.66 -5.57
CA ASN A 45 -19.87 -2.82 -5.39
C ASN A 45 -21.32 -2.39 -5.12
N LEU A 46 -21.53 -1.42 -4.22
CA LEU A 46 -22.84 -0.88 -3.88
C LEU A 46 -23.48 -0.06 -5.02
N ALA A 47 -22.69 0.75 -5.73
CA ALA A 47 -23.19 1.63 -6.81
C ALA A 47 -23.44 0.89 -8.12
N LEU A 48 -22.62 -0.12 -8.44
CA LEU A 48 -22.74 -0.90 -9.67
C LEU A 48 -23.48 -2.23 -9.47
N GLY A 49 -23.78 -2.62 -8.22
CA GLY A 49 -24.42 -3.89 -7.88
C GLY A 49 -23.54 -5.11 -8.19
N LEU A 50 -22.22 -4.91 -8.28
CA LEU A 50 -21.25 -5.94 -8.61
C LEU A 50 -20.97 -6.79 -7.37
N ASP A 51 -21.33 -8.07 -7.36
CA ASP A 51 -20.98 -9.05 -6.31
C ASP A 51 -19.48 -9.39 -6.39
N ILE A 52 -18.62 -8.40 -6.13
CA ILE A 52 -17.17 -8.61 -6.04
C ILE A 52 -16.89 -9.38 -4.76
N ALA A 53 -16.22 -10.53 -4.90
CA ALA A 53 -15.87 -11.32 -3.75
C ALA A 53 -14.72 -10.63 -3.00
N TYR A 54 -14.89 -10.43 -1.70
CA TYR A 54 -13.83 -9.91 -0.83
C TYR A 54 -12.85 -11.05 -0.48
N SER A 55 -12.14 -11.54 -1.49
CA SER A 55 -11.10 -12.56 -1.30
C SER A 55 -9.85 -11.96 -0.65
N TRP A 56 -9.07 -12.81 0.05
CA TRP A 56 -7.80 -12.42 0.66
C TRP A 56 -6.84 -11.76 -0.34
N VAL A 57 -6.92 -12.20 -1.60
CA VAL A 57 -6.13 -11.65 -2.72
C VAL A 57 -6.51 -10.20 -3.03
N VAL A 58 -7.80 -9.87 -3.05
CA VAL A 58 -8.30 -8.51 -3.32
C VAL A 58 -7.83 -7.52 -2.26
N ILE A 59 -7.88 -7.94 -0.99
CA ILE A 59 -7.39 -7.14 0.14
C ILE A 59 -5.88 -6.87 0.00
N LEU A 60 -5.11 -7.86 -0.45
CA LEU A 60 -3.68 -7.72 -0.72
C LEU A 60 -3.39 -6.79 -1.89
N ILE A 61 -4.13 -6.90 -2.99
CA ILE A 61 -3.98 -6.02 -4.16
C ILE A 61 -4.34 -4.58 -3.78
N CYS A 62 -5.41 -4.37 -3.01
CA CYS A 62 -5.72 -3.05 -2.47
C CYS A 62 -4.72 -2.59 -1.41
N ALA A 63 -4.08 -3.47 -0.67
CA ALA A 63 -3.04 -3.04 0.27
C ALA A 63 -1.77 -2.54 -0.45
N ILE A 64 -1.44 -3.15 -1.59
CA ILE A 64 -0.26 -2.78 -2.38
C ILE A 64 -0.56 -1.59 -3.30
N GLY A 65 -1.71 -1.58 -3.97
CA GLY A 65 -2.10 -0.59 -4.98
C GLY A 65 -3.10 0.47 -4.52
N GLY A 66 -3.79 0.27 -3.39
CA GLY A 66 -4.86 1.13 -2.85
C GLY A 66 -5.95 1.48 -3.85
N ALA A 67 -6.11 2.78 -4.12
CA ALA A 67 -7.11 3.27 -5.07
C ALA A 67 -6.89 2.71 -6.49
N VAL A 68 -5.64 2.61 -6.94
CA VAL A 68 -5.32 2.02 -8.25
C VAL A 68 -5.62 0.52 -8.26
N GLY A 69 -5.35 -0.16 -7.14
CA GLY A 69 -5.70 -1.58 -6.95
C GLY A 69 -7.20 -1.83 -7.06
N ALA A 70 -8.02 -0.96 -6.46
CA ALA A 70 -9.48 -1.04 -6.54
C ALA A 70 -9.99 -0.88 -7.98
N VAL A 71 -9.47 0.11 -8.72
CA VAL A 71 -9.81 0.31 -10.14
C VAL A 71 -9.43 -0.91 -11.00
N LEU A 72 -8.28 -1.53 -10.71
CA LEU A 72 -7.83 -2.75 -11.39
C LEU A 72 -8.77 -3.93 -11.14
N VAL A 73 -9.21 -4.13 -9.89
CA VAL A 73 -10.15 -5.20 -9.52
C VAL A 73 -11.51 -5.00 -10.19
N ILE A 74 -12.01 -3.76 -10.21
CA ILE A 74 -13.26 -3.41 -10.90
C ILE A 74 -13.16 -3.69 -12.40
N GLY A 75 -12.03 -3.33 -13.03
CA GLY A 75 -11.77 -3.65 -14.44
C GLY A 75 -11.67 -5.16 -14.72
N CYS A 76 -11.06 -5.92 -13.80
CA CYS A 76 -10.96 -7.37 -13.90
C CYS A 76 -12.34 -8.06 -13.81
N HIS A 77 -13.23 -7.52 -12.97
CA HIS A 77 -14.61 -7.99 -12.87
C HIS A 77 -15.37 -7.79 -14.19
N TYR A 78 -15.17 -6.67 -14.89
CA TYR A 78 -15.73 -6.44 -16.23
C TYR A 78 -15.24 -7.46 -17.27
N LEU A 79 -14.04 -8.02 -17.09
CA LEU A 79 -13.46 -9.06 -17.94
C LEU A 79 -13.96 -10.47 -17.58
N GLY A 80 -14.86 -10.61 -16.61
CA GLY A 80 -15.41 -11.90 -16.17
C GLY A 80 -14.44 -12.75 -15.35
N LEU A 81 -13.27 -12.20 -15.01
CA LEU A 81 -12.36 -12.78 -14.04
C LEU A 81 -12.87 -12.38 -12.66
N ALA A 82 -13.89 -13.10 -12.18
CA ALA A 82 -14.40 -12.93 -10.83
C ALA A 82 -13.24 -13.11 -9.83
N PHE A 83 -12.94 -12.03 -9.11
CA PHE A 83 -12.13 -12.04 -7.90
C PHE A 83 -12.98 -11.59 -6.72
#